data_AF-P77799-F1
#
_entry.id   AF-P77799-F1
#
_cell.length_a   1.000
_cell.length_b   1.000
_cell.length_c   1.000
_cell.angle_alpha   90.00
_cell.angle_beta   90.00
_cell.angle_gamma   90.00
#
_symmetry.space_group_name_H-M   'P 1'
#
loop_
_entity.id
_entity.type
_entity.pdbx_description
1 polymer ?
#
loop_
_entity_poly.entity_id
_entity_poly.type
_entity_poly.pdbx_seq_one_letter_code
_entity_poly.pdbx_strand_id
1 'polypeptide(L)' 'MNQGKVWRVVKPTVGVPVYLGAVAVTALILHGGLLAKTDWFGAYWNGGKKAAAAAAAVAPAPVAAPQAPAQ' A
#
# COMPACT_ATOMS: atom_id res chain seq x y z
N MET A 1 2.66 11.14 -30.67
CA MET A 1 1.91 9.86 -30.79
C MET A 1 2.02 9.33 -32.22
N ASN A 2 3.12 8.67 -32.60
CA ASN A 2 3.40 8.26 -33.99
C ASN A 2 2.98 6.79 -34.31
N GLN A 3 2.51 6.03 -33.32
CA GLN A 3 2.21 4.59 -33.45
C GLN A 3 0.74 4.26 -33.72
N GLY A 4 -0.10 5.25 -34.04
CA GLY A 4 -1.55 5.02 -34.27
C GLY A 4 -1.87 4.06 -35.43
N LYS A 5 -0.90 3.81 -36.32
CA LYS A 5 -1.02 2.85 -37.43
C LYS A 5 -0.86 1.38 -36.99
N VAL A 6 -0.55 1.10 -35.72
CA VAL A 6 -0.39 -0.28 -35.19
C VAL A 6 -1.62 -1.16 -35.45
N TRP A 7 -2.81 -0.55 -35.48
CA TRP A 7 -4.07 -1.25 -35.73
C TRP A 7 -4.26 -1.74 -37.18
N ARG A 8 -3.31 -1.43 -38.09
CA ARG A 8 -3.24 -2.03 -39.43
C ARG A 8 -2.64 -3.44 -39.42
N VAL A 9 -1.89 -3.79 -38.37
CA VAL A 9 -1.24 -5.10 -38.21
C VAL A 9 -1.76 -5.88 -37.00
N VAL A 10 -2.40 -5.22 -36.04
CA VAL A 10 -3.07 -5.85 -34.88
C VAL A 10 -4.56 -5.55 -34.91
N LYS A 11 -5.43 -6.56 -34.79
CA LYS A 11 -6.89 -6.37 -34.71
C LYS A 11 -7.25 -5.67 -33.38
N PRO A 12 -7.91 -4.50 -33.38
CA PRO A 12 -8.25 -3.77 -32.16
C PRO A 12 -9.08 -4.58 -31.14
N THR A 13 -10.04 -5.38 -31.62
CA THR A 13 -10.91 -6.22 -30.78
C THR A 13 -10.15 -7.25 -29.93
N VAL A 14 -8.91 -7.60 -30.31
CA VAL A 14 -8.04 -8.49 -29.52
C VAL A 14 -6.93 -7.69 -28.83
N GLY A 15 -6.27 -6.79 -29.57
CA GLY A 15 -5.13 -6.05 -29.06
C GLY A 15 -5.46 -5.06 -27.94
N VAL A 16 -6.62 -4.38 -28.00
CA VAL A 16 -7.04 -3.45 -26.94
C VAL A 16 -7.35 -4.20 -25.63
N PRO A 17 -8.16 -5.28 -25.62
CA PRO A 17 -8.35 -6.06 -24.40
C PRO A 17 -7.04 -6.65 -23.85
N VAL A 18 -6.15 -7.17 -24.70
CA VAL A 18 -4.84 -7.68 -24.26
C VAL A 18 -3.99 -6.58 -23.62
N TYR A 19 -3.95 -5.38 -24.22
CA TYR A 19 -3.20 -4.25 -23.68
C TYR A 19 -3.72 -3.83 -22.31
N LEU A 20 -5.04 -3.63 -22.17
CA LEU A 20 -5.63 -3.24 -20.89
C LEU A 20 -5.50 -4.35 -19.84
N GLY A 21 -5.61 -5.61 -20.25
CA GLY A 21 -5.35 -6.77 -19.39
C GLY A 21 -3.91 -6.80 -18.88
N ALA A 22 -2.92 -6.58 -19.75
CA ALA A 22 -1.52 -6.51 -19.37
C ALA A 22 -1.23 -5.36 -18.39
N VAL A 23 -1.86 -4.20 -18.59
CA VAL A 23 -1.76 -3.06 -17.65
C VAL A 23 -2.37 -3.44 -16.30
N ALA A 24 -3.53 -4.08 -16.27
CA ALA A 24 -4.17 -4.53 -15.03
C ALA A 24 -3.31 -5.55 -14.27
N VAL A 25 -2.78 -6.56 -14.96
CA VAL A 25 -1.88 -7.56 -14.36
C VAL A 25 -0.61 -6.88 -13.81
N THR A 26 -0.03 -5.95 -14.56
CA THR A 26 1.16 -5.19 -14.11
C THR A 26 0.84 -4.40 -12.85
N ALA A 27 -0.31 -3.71 -12.79
CA ALA A 27 -0.73 -2.96 -11.61
C ALA A 27 -0.86 -3.88 -10.39
N LEU A 28 -1.49 -5.06 -10.54
CA LEU A 28 -1.62 -6.04 -9.45
C LEU A 28 -0.27 -6.55 -8.95
N ILE A 29 0.67 -6.86 -9.87
CA ILE A 29 2.02 -7.28 -9.51
C ILE A 29 2.75 -6.18 -8.75
N LEU A 30 2.67 -4.93 -9.21
CA LEU A 30 3.30 -3.81 -8.51
C LEU A 30 2.76 -3.65 -7.09
N HIS A 31 1.43 -3.63 -6.91
CA HIS A 31 0.83 -3.50 -5.59
C HIS A 31 1.14 -4.71 -4.68
N GLY A 32 1.09 -5.93 -5.21
CA GLY A 32 1.48 -7.13 -4.49
C GLY A 32 2.96 -7.12 -4.09
N GLY A 33 3.83 -6.65 -4.98
CA GLY A 33 5.26 -6.46 -4.71
C GLY A 33 5.51 -5.41 -3.62
N LEU A 34 4.82 -4.27 -3.67
CA LEU A 34 4.85 -3.27 -2.61
C LEU A 34 4.41 -3.87 -1.27
N LEU A 35 3.35 -4.68 -1.27
CA LEU A 35 2.81 -5.29 -0.06
C LEU A 35 3.79 -6.32 0.54
N ALA A 36 4.51 -7.05 -0.31
CA ALA A 36 5.45 -8.09 0.10
C ALA A 36 6.86 -7.57 0.45
N LYS A 37 7.24 -6.37 -0.01
CA LYS A 37 8.62 -5.85 0.10
C LYS A 37 8.73 -4.52 0.84
N THR A 38 7.63 -3.96 1.31
CA THR A 38 7.64 -2.70 2.07
C THR A 38 6.78 -2.82 3.33
N ASP A 39 7.24 -2.24 4.44
CA ASP A 39 6.50 -2.29 5.71
C ASP A 39 5.33 -1.30 5.75
N TRP A 40 5.43 -0.19 5.01
CA TRP A 40 4.43 0.87 5.06
C TRP A 40 3.08 0.43 4.47
N PHE A 41 3.07 -0.42 3.44
CA PHE A 41 1.82 -0.77 2.78
C PHE A 41 0.98 -1.71 3.63
N GLY A 42 1.61 -2.70 4.26
CA GLY A 42 0.97 -3.52 5.29
C GLY A 42 0.55 -2.69 6.51
N ALA A 43 1.40 -1.77 6.98
CA ALA A 43 1.05 -0.87 8.08
C ALA A 43 -0.18 0.00 7.73
N TYR A 44 -0.27 0.51 6.50
CA TYR A 44 -1.43 1.29 6.03
C TYR A 44 -2.74 0.48 6.10
N TRP A 45 -2.73 -0.79 5.66
CA TRP A 45 -3.90 -1.67 5.72
C TRP A 45 -4.28 -2.06 7.16
N ASN A 46 -3.29 -2.16 8.06
CA ASN A 46 -3.49 -2.41 9.48
C ASN A 46 -3.81 -1.13 10.30
N GLY A 47 -4.20 -0.04 9.64
CA GLY A 47 -4.59 1.23 10.30
C GLY A 47 -3.43 2.14 10.71
N GLY A 48 -2.19 1.70 10.52
CA GLY A 48 -0.96 2.48 10.61
C GLY A 48 -0.89 3.38 11.85
N LYS A 49 -0.60 4.66 11.61
CA LYS A 49 -0.49 5.66 12.68
C LYS A 49 -1.82 5.90 13.40
N LYS A 50 -2.98 5.67 12.75
CA LYS A 50 -4.29 5.84 13.40
C LYS A 50 -4.55 4.73 14.42
N ALA A 51 -4.19 3.49 14.10
CA ALA A 51 -4.26 2.38 15.06
C ALA A 51 -3.29 2.59 16.23
N ALA A 52 -2.06 3.04 15.95
CA ALA A 52 -1.09 3.37 16.99
C ALA A 52 -1.57 4.51 17.90
N ALA A 53 -2.19 5.55 17.33
CA ALA A 53 -2.77 6.65 18.10
C ALA A 53 -3.96 6.21 18.97
N ALA A 54 -4.83 5.33 18.44
CA ALA A 54 -5.93 4.76 19.21
C ALA A 54 -5.43 3.88 20.36
N ALA A 55 -4.40 3.06 20.13
CA ALA A 55 -3.77 2.24 21.16
C ALA A 55 -3.09 3.12 22.25
N ALA A 56 -2.41 4.20 21.84
CA ALA A 56 -1.83 5.17 22.76
C ALA A 56 -2.89 5.91 23.60
N ALA A 57 -4.09 6.16 23.05
CA ALA A 57 -5.18 6.78 23.80
C ALA A 57 -5.82 5.87 24.85
N VAL A 58 -5.70 4.54 24.69
CA VAL A 58 -6.22 3.54 25.65
C VAL A 58 -5.13 3.04 26.61
N ALA A 59 -3.86 3.39 26.37
CA ALA A 59 -2.78 3.03 27.26
C ALA A 59 -2.99 3.65 28.66
N PRO A 60 -3.00 2.85 29.74
CA PRO A 60 -3.10 3.39 31.09
C PRO A 60 -1.93 4.34 31.33
N ALA A 61 -2.21 5.51 31.92
CA ALA A 61 -1.19 6.50 32.27
C ALA A 61 -0.01 5.81 32.98
N PRO A 62 1.25 6.13 32.62
CA PRO A 62 2.40 5.53 33.27
C PRO A 62 2.25 5.77 34.76
N VAL A 63 2.18 4.69 35.54
CA VAL A 63 2.15 4.79 37.01
C VAL A 63 3.41 5.56 37.39
N ALA A 64 3.21 6.76 37.93
CA ALA A 64 4.32 7.57 38.39
C ALA A 64 5.08 6.74 39.44
N ALA A 65 6.31 6.34 39.09
CA ALA A 65 7.20 5.68 40.04
C ALA A 65 7.32 6.60 41.27
N PRO A 66 7.14 6.08 42.50
CA PRO A 66 7.28 6.90 43.69
C PRO A 66 8.68 7.51 43.69
N GLN A 67 8.75 8.83 43.67
CA GLN A 67 9.98 9.56 43.91
C GLN A 67 10.38 9.23 45.35
N ALA A 68 11.40 8.39 45.50
CA ALA A 68 11.97 8.07 46.80
C ALA A 68 12.45 9.37 47.45
N PRO A 69 12.02 9.71 48.68
CA PRO A 69 12.56 10.87 49.38
C PRO A 69 14.02 10.58 49.70
N ALA A 70 14.91 11.42 49.17
CA ALA A 70 16.29 11.51 49.63
C ALA A 70 16.27 11.91 51.12
N GLN A 71 17.03 11.16 51.91
CA GLN A 71 17.28 11.43 53.33
C GLN A 71 17.95 12.78 53.56
#